data_AF-A0A3A0BI14-F1
#
_entry.id   AF-A0A3A0BI14-F1
#
_cell.length_a   1.000
_cell.length_b   1.000
_cell.length_c   1.000
_cell.angle_alpha   90.00
_cell.angle_beta   90.00
_cell.angle_gamma   90.00
#
_symmetry.space_group_name_H-M   'P 1'
#
loop_
_entity.id
_entity.type
_entity.pdbx_description
1 polymer ?
#
loop_
_entity_poly.entity_id
_entity_poly.type
_entity_poly.pdbx_seq_one_letter_code
_entity_poly.pdbx_strand_id
1 'polypeptide(L)'
;MKRYARILVVICLFVASCNMPTTGDAADPAVATSAAMTVQAALNQSPLASPTAGEDPPSGENPSASFEDVTNCRTGPGVNYPPVTQIQPGVSVEIVGFLPPGFWVVKTDKGECWVAGQFVTPTGDVSAVATVTAPPLPEGGAPQGVSLQKWDISCNYETNQANVAIRWADKEDETGYRVVRNDIVIAELPANVAAFTETITLLPGQTVGYRIIAFNPAGDASSKTISLGC
;
A
#
# COMPACT_ATOMS: atom_id res chain seq x y z
N MET A 1 48.52 0.08 11.49
CA MET A 1 49.34 -1.05 11.03
C MET A 1 48.50 -2.33 11.05
N LYS A 2 48.95 -3.38 10.34
CA LYS A 2 48.61 -4.83 10.42
C LYS A 2 47.73 -5.26 11.64
N ARG A 3 46.76 -6.17 11.52
CA ARG A 3 46.70 -7.41 10.68
C ARG A 3 45.29 -7.75 10.20
N TYR A 4 45.21 -8.51 9.10
CA TYR A 4 44.00 -9.22 8.67
C TYR A 4 43.85 -10.55 9.44
N ALA A 5 42.60 -11.03 9.58
CA ALA A 5 42.29 -12.43 9.87
C ALA A 5 41.07 -12.86 9.04
N ARG A 6 41.31 -13.49 7.88
CA ARG A 6 40.26 -14.21 7.14
C ARG A 6 40.12 -15.59 7.78
N ILE A 7 38.94 -15.93 8.28
CA ILE A 7 38.60 -17.31 8.64
C ILE A 7 37.89 -17.94 7.44
N LEU A 8 38.23 -19.21 7.20
CA LEU A 8 37.85 -20.04 6.06
C LEU A 8 37.44 -21.40 6.64
N VAL A 9 37.08 -22.38 5.80
CA VAL A 9 36.64 -23.75 6.19
C VAL A 9 35.30 -23.73 6.98
N VAL A 10 34.38 -24.71 6.90
CA VAL A 10 34.42 -26.07 6.33
C VAL A 10 33.15 -26.36 5.50
N ILE A 11 33.30 -27.11 4.41
CA ILE A 11 32.20 -27.76 3.68
C ILE A 11 32.03 -29.18 4.24
N CYS A 12 30.84 -29.52 4.74
CA CYS A 12 30.50 -30.88 5.13
C CYS A 12 29.47 -31.48 4.17
N LEU A 13 29.94 -32.26 3.18
CA LEU A 13 29.09 -33.26 2.54
C LEU A 13 28.82 -34.39 3.54
N PHE A 14 27.57 -34.84 3.61
CA PHE A 14 27.24 -36.19 4.08
C PHE A 14 26.61 -36.97 2.93
N VAL A 15 27.06 -38.20 2.75
CA VAL A 15 26.70 -39.07 1.62
C VAL A 15 25.93 -40.28 2.14
N ALA A 16 25.01 -40.77 1.31
CA ALA A 16 24.00 -41.79 1.55
C ALA A 16 24.39 -43.00 2.42
N SER A 17 23.39 -43.51 3.13
CA SER A 17 23.24 -44.94 3.42
C SER A 17 21.82 -45.38 3.04
N CYS A 18 21.71 -46.52 2.35
CA CYS A 18 20.43 -47.09 1.90
C CYS A 18 19.85 -48.04 2.95
N ASN A 19 18.53 -48.26 2.94
CA ASN A 19 17.96 -49.54 3.39
C ASN A 19 16.58 -49.86 2.80
N MET A 20 16.53 -51.00 2.11
CA MET A 20 15.40 -51.80 1.63
C MET A 20 15.96 -53.24 1.48
N PRO A 21 15.17 -54.33 1.37
CA PRO A 21 13.72 -54.45 1.13
C PRO A 21 12.99 -54.98 2.40
N THR A 22 11.87 -55.74 2.47
CA THR A 22 11.14 -56.67 1.58
C THR A 22 9.80 -57.07 2.25
N THR A 23 8.75 -57.73 1.69
CA THR A 23 8.40 -58.34 0.38
C THR A 23 6.86 -58.26 0.21
N GLY A 24 6.36 -57.99 -1.00
CA GLY A 24 5.01 -58.40 -1.47
C GLY A 24 3.78 -57.73 -0.84
N ASP A 25 2.57 -57.87 -1.38
CA ASP A 25 2.14 -58.36 -2.71
C ASP A 25 0.64 -57.97 -2.87
N ALA A 26 0.01 -57.89 -4.05
CA ALA A 26 0.45 -58.18 -5.43
C ALA A 26 -0.08 -57.10 -6.41
N ALA A 27 -0.46 -57.47 -7.64
CA ALA A 27 -1.09 -56.59 -8.63
C ALA A 27 -2.34 -57.24 -9.27
N ASP A 28 -3.38 -56.44 -9.53
CA ASP A 28 -4.58 -56.83 -10.29
C ASP A 28 -5.14 -55.59 -11.05
N PRO A 29 -5.51 -55.65 -12.35
CA PRO A 29 -5.75 -54.45 -13.16
C PRO A 29 -7.24 -54.09 -13.29
N ALA A 30 -7.66 -53.02 -12.61
CA ALA A 30 -9.05 -52.51 -12.64
C ALA A 30 -9.18 -51.08 -13.21
N VAL A 31 -8.48 -50.75 -14.31
CA VAL A 31 -8.66 -49.47 -15.04
C VAL A 31 -9.56 -49.67 -16.26
N ALA A 32 -10.86 -49.90 -16.01
CA ALA A 32 -11.95 -49.74 -16.99
C ALA A 32 -13.33 -49.78 -16.31
N THR A 33 -14.32 -49.13 -16.94
CA THR A 33 -15.77 -49.40 -16.77
C THR A 33 -16.39 -49.18 -15.38
N SER A 34 -16.63 -47.91 -15.03
CA SER A 34 -17.61 -47.50 -14.00
C SER A 34 -18.67 -46.52 -14.52
N ALA A 35 -18.91 -46.52 -15.85
CA ALA A 35 -19.76 -45.55 -16.55
C ALA A 35 -21.10 -46.12 -17.07
N ALA A 36 -21.72 -47.08 -16.37
CA ALA A 36 -23.11 -47.50 -16.60
C ALA A 36 -23.65 -48.41 -15.47
N MET A 37 -24.39 -47.87 -14.49
CA MET A 37 -25.44 -48.59 -13.71
C MET A 37 -26.19 -47.71 -12.66
N THR A 38 -26.80 -46.59 -13.08
CA THR A 38 -27.72 -45.81 -12.22
C THR A 38 -29.03 -45.37 -12.91
N VAL A 39 -29.20 -45.68 -14.20
CA VAL A 39 -30.25 -45.11 -15.07
C VAL A 39 -31.69 -45.62 -14.77
N GLN A 40 -31.87 -46.54 -13.81
CA GLN A 40 -33.16 -47.20 -13.54
C GLN A 40 -33.85 -46.76 -12.23
N ALA A 41 -33.29 -45.79 -11.51
CA ALA A 41 -33.94 -45.18 -10.33
C ALA A 41 -34.87 -43.98 -10.67
N ALA A 42 -34.93 -43.55 -11.93
CA ALA A 42 -35.56 -42.29 -12.34
C ALA A 42 -37.05 -42.38 -12.73
N LEU A 43 -37.64 -43.57 -12.83
CA LEU A 43 -38.98 -43.78 -13.42
C LEU A 43 -40.16 -43.66 -12.44
N ASN A 44 -39.95 -43.21 -11.20
CA ASN A 44 -41.03 -43.10 -10.20
C ASN A 44 -40.95 -41.79 -9.39
N GLN A 45 -40.93 -40.65 -10.08
CA GLN A 45 -41.21 -39.34 -9.49
C GLN A 45 -42.39 -38.68 -10.20
N SER A 46 -43.28 -38.08 -9.41
CA SER A 46 -44.43 -37.30 -9.89
C SER A 46 -43.94 -36.10 -10.74
N PRO A 47 -44.66 -35.64 -11.77
CA PRO A 47 -44.23 -34.50 -12.58
C PRO A 47 -44.13 -33.22 -11.75
N LEU A 48 -42.91 -32.91 -11.32
CA LEU A 48 -42.55 -31.62 -10.76
C LEU A 48 -42.38 -30.60 -11.89
N ALA A 49 -42.55 -29.31 -11.57
CA ALA A 49 -42.74 -28.24 -12.54
C ALA A 49 -41.75 -28.23 -13.72
N SER A 50 -42.24 -27.86 -14.90
CA SER A 50 -41.41 -27.50 -16.05
C SER A 50 -40.32 -26.50 -15.63
N PRO A 51 -39.10 -26.57 -16.21
CA PRO A 51 -38.23 -25.42 -16.17
C PRO A 51 -38.95 -24.26 -16.88
N THR A 52 -39.30 -23.20 -16.14
CA THR A 52 -39.49 -21.89 -16.74
C THR A 52 -38.24 -21.60 -17.58
N ALA A 53 -38.42 -21.06 -18.78
CA ALA A 53 -37.29 -20.68 -19.61
C ALA A 53 -36.35 -19.78 -18.79
N GLY A 54 -35.04 -19.94 -18.97
CA GLY A 54 -34.11 -18.91 -18.52
C GLY A 54 -34.51 -17.62 -19.23
N GLU A 55 -34.87 -16.59 -18.45
CA GLU A 55 -35.12 -15.27 -19.01
C GLU A 55 -33.81 -14.80 -19.66
N ASP A 56 -33.84 -14.48 -20.96
CA ASP A 56 -32.74 -13.79 -21.61
C ASP A 56 -32.44 -12.52 -20.79
N PRO A 57 -31.17 -12.25 -20.43
CA PRO A 57 -30.83 -11.07 -19.66
C PRO A 57 -31.33 -9.83 -20.42
N PRO A 58 -32.08 -8.92 -19.76
CA PRO A 58 -32.74 -7.82 -20.44
C PRO A 58 -31.68 -6.94 -21.12
N SER A 59 -31.70 -6.93 -22.45
CA SER A 59 -30.78 -6.20 -23.33
C SER A 59 -30.92 -4.68 -23.15
N GLY A 60 -30.32 -4.16 -22.08
CA GLY A 60 -30.42 -2.77 -21.64
C GLY A 60 -30.08 -2.51 -20.17
N GLU A 61 -29.86 -3.52 -19.34
CA GLU A 61 -29.33 -3.31 -17.97
C GLU A 61 -27.84 -2.97 -17.97
N ASN A 62 -27.46 -2.01 -17.12
CA ASN A 62 -26.06 -1.63 -16.91
C ASN A 62 -25.28 -2.83 -16.31
N PRO A 63 -24.01 -3.06 -16.72
CA PRO A 63 -23.22 -4.16 -16.19
C PRO A 63 -23.05 -4.05 -14.68
N SER A 64 -23.03 -5.20 -14.00
CA SER A 64 -22.98 -5.28 -12.54
C SER A 64 -21.86 -6.18 -12.05
N ALA A 65 -21.37 -5.90 -10.83
CA ALA A 65 -20.33 -6.64 -10.14
C ALA A 65 -20.94 -7.37 -8.94
N SER A 66 -20.60 -8.65 -8.81
CA SER A 66 -20.90 -9.49 -7.64
C SER A 66 -19.60 -10.01 -7.02
N PHE A 67 -19.66 -10.35 -5.72
CA PHE A 67 -18.50 -10.69 -4.90
C PHE A 67 -18.76 -11.97 -4.09
N GLU A 68 -17.76 -12.86 -4.03
CA GLU A 68 -17.79 -14.07 -3.20
C GLU A 68 -17.36 -13.80 -1.75
N ASP A 69 -16.47 -12.81 -1.55
CA ASP A 69 -15.85 -12.45 -0.27
C ASP A 69 -16.02 -10.95 0.04
N VAL A 70 -15.86 -10.59 1.33
CA VAL A 70 -15.98 -9.20 1.81
C VAL A 70 -14.92 -8.31 1.15
N THR A 71 -15.34 -7.47 0.22
CA THR A 71 -14.43 -6.72 -0.65
C THR A 71 -14.35 -5.25 -0.24
N ASN A 72 -13.13 -4.77 0.04
CA ASN A 72 -12.87 -3.36 0.36
C ASN A 72 -12.99 -2.50 -0.91
N CYS A 73 -13.94 -1.57 -0.91
CA CYS A 73 -14.14 -0.59 -1.97
C CYS A 73 -13.42 0.71 -1.58
N ARG A 74 -12.48 1.19 -2.40
CA ARG A 74 -11.47 2.21 -2.03
C ARG A 74 -11.60 3.50 -2.83
N THR A 75 -10.93 4.58 -2.41
CA THR A 75 -10.94 5.85 -3.16
C THR A 75 -10.16 5.80 -4.48
N GLY A 76 -9.41 4.73 -4.74
CA GLY A 76 -8.66 4.48 -5.97
C GLY A 76 -8.08 3.06 -6.02
N PRO A 77 -7.35 2.71 -7.09
CA PRO A 77 -6.92 1.34 -7.37
C PRO A 77 -5.78 0.85 -6.46
N GLY A 78 -6.11 -0.06 -5.54
CA GLY A 78 -5.12 -0.83 -4.75
C GLY A 78 -5.01 -0.40 -3.29
N VAL A 79 -4.14 -1.10 -2.54
CA VAL A 79 -4.14 -1.03 -1.06
C VAL A 79 -3.69 0.31 -0.46
N ASN A 80 -2.98 1.13 -1.23
CA ASN A 80 -2.49 2.44 -0.81
C ASN A 80 -3.61 3.52 -0.78
N TYR A 81 -4.77 3.24 -1.38
CA TYR A 81 -5.95 4.11 -1.31
C TYR A 81 -6.82 3.70 -0.12
N PRO A 82 -7.28 4.62 0.75
CA PRO A 82 -8.12 4.28 1.89
C PRO A 82 -9.46 3.65 1.46
N PRO A 83 -10.04 2.75 2.29
CA PRO A 83 -11.37 2.20 2.06
C PRO A 83 -12.46 3.26 2.27
N VAL A 84 -13.42 3.31 1.35
CA VAL A 84 -14.67 4.07 1.47
C VAL A 84 -15.73 3.22 2.20
N THR A 85 -15.83 1.94 1.84
CA THR A 85 -16.78 0.98 2.39
C THR A 85 -16.32 -0.46 2.16
N GLN A 86 -17.05 -1.44 2.68
CA GLN A 86 -16.88 -2.86 2.39
C GLN A 86 -18.16 -3.42 1.77
N ILE A 87 -18.05 -4.03 0.60
CA ILE A 87 -19.15 -4.73 -0.07
C ILE A 87 -19.19 -6.15 0.47
N GLN A 88 -20.38 -6.61 0.87
CA GLN A 88 -20.59 -7.94 1.44
C GLN A 88 -20.84 -8.98 0.33
N PRO A 89 -20.55 -10.27 0.57
CA PRO A 89 -20.90 -11.35 -0.34
C PRO A 89 -22.37 -11.33 -0.77
N GLY A 90 -22.64 -11.62 -2.04
CA GLY A 90 -23.99 -11.65 -2.60
C GLY A 90 -24.64 -10.27 -2.81
N VAL A 91 -23.98 -9.16 -2.46
CA VAL A 91 -24.42 -7.83 -2.89
C VAL A 91 -24.00 -7.60 -4.35
N SER A 92 -24.95 -7.23 -5.21
CA SER A 92 -24.68 -6.77 -6.58
C SER A 92 -24.65 -5.24 -6.63
N VAL A 93 -23.72 -4.68 -7.41
CA VAL A 93 -23.52 -3.23 -7.59
C VAL A 93 -23.29 -2.88 -9.05
N GLU A 94 -23.66 -1.67 -9.47
CA GLU A 94 -23.46 -1.18 -10.85
C GLU A 94 -21.96 -0.93 -11.13
N ILE A 95 -21.46 -1.46 -12.26
CA ILE A 95 -20.13 -1.16 -12.80
C ILE A 95 -20.23 0.11 -13.65
N VAL A 96 -19.42 1.12 -13.32
CA VAL A 96 -19.42 2.42 -14.02
C VAL A 96 -18.10 2.76 -14.71
N GLY A 97 -17.03 2.00 -14.46
CA GLY A 97 -15.73 2.20 -15.12
C GLY A 97 -14.76 1.04 -14.95
N PHE A 98 -13.75 0.98 -15.82
CA PHE A 98 -12.69 -0.04 -15.80
C PHE A 98 -11.30 0.59 -15.94
N LEU A 99 -10.33 0.12 -15.15
CA LEU A 99 -8.91 0.43 -15.32
C LEU A 99 -8.17 -0.87 -15.68
N PRO A 100 -7.76 -1.05 -16.95
CA PRO A 100 -6.97 -2.18 -17.37
C PRO A 100 -5.66 -2.29 -16.58
N PRO A 101 -5.22 -3.52 -16.19
CA PRO A 101 -5.84 -4.81 -16.48
C PRO A 101 -6.76 -5.34 -15.36
N GLY A 102 -7.01 -4.59 -14.27
CA GLY A 102 -7.33 -5.24 -12.99
C GLY A 102 -8.14 -4.47 -11.94
N PHE A 103 -8.78 -3.33 -12.26
CA PHE A 103 -9.69 -2.66 -11.32
C PHE A 103 -10.99 -2.22 -11.99
N TRP A 104 -12.10 -2.31 -11.25
CA TRP A 104 -13.39 -1.75 -11.63
C TRP A 104 -13.75 -0.58 -10.71
N VAL A 105 -14.46 0.40 -11.26
CA VAL A 105 -15.19 1.41 -10.49
C VAL A 105 -16.63 0.95 -10.38
N VAL A 106 -17.11 0.84 -9.15
CA VAL A 106 -18.47 0.41 -8.83
C VAL A 106 -19.19 1.46 -7.99
N LYS A 107 -20.50 1.52 -8.15
CA LYS A 107 -21.37 2.54 -7.55
C LYS A 107 -22.11 1.94 -6.36
N THR A 108 -21.91 2.52 -5.18
CA THR A 108 -22.45 2.05 -3.90
C THR A 108 -23.33 3.11 -3.25
N ASP A 109 -23.98 2.77 -2.13
CA ASP A 109 -24.71 3.74 -1.30
C ASP A 109 -23.80 4.81 -0.63
N LYS A 110 -22.48 4.62 -0.69
CA LYS A 110 -21.45 5.60 -0.29
C LYS A 110 -20.83 6.36 -1.48
N GLY A 111 -21.37 6.19 -2.68
CA GLY A 111 -20.85 6.75 -3.93
C GLY A 111 -20.00 5.77 -4.72
N GLU A 112 -19.27 6.28 -5.70
CA GLU A 112 -18.39 5.51 -6.58
C GLU A 112 -17.06 5.20 -5.90
N CYS A 113 -16.62 3.94 -5.98
CA CYS A 113 -15.39 3.48 -5.37
C CYS A 113 -14.78 2.28 -6.13
N TRP A 114 -13.53 1.97 -5.80
CA TRP A 114 -12.66 1.09 -6.59
C TRP A 114 -12.52 -0.29 -5.96
N VAL A 115 -12.68 -1.33 -6.78
CA VAL A 115 -12.51 -2.74 -6.38
C VAL A 115 -11.51 -3.45 -7.29
N ALA A 116 -10.76 -4.41 -6.73
CA ALA A 116 -9.81 -5.22 -7.51
C ALA A 116 -10.56 -6.29 -8.30
N GLY A 117 -10.32 -6.37 -9.61
CA GLY A 117 -11.06 -7.23 -10.53
C GLY A 117 -10.95 -8.73 -10.25
N GLN A 118 -9.90 -9.16 -9.53
CA GLN A 118 -9.74 -10.54 -9.06
C GLN A 118 -10.79 -11.00 -8.03
N PHE A 119 -11.57 -10.07 -7.46
CA PHE A 119 -12.68 -10.36 -6.53
C PHE A 119 -14.06 -10.04 -7.13
N VAL A 120 -14.11 -9.65 -8.41
CA VAL A 120 -15.34 -9.25 -9.10
C VAL A 120 -15.74 -10.33 -10.10
N THR A 121 -16.95 -10.86 -9.94
CA THR A 121 -17.66 -11.64 -10.96
C THR A 121 -18.63 -10.69 -11.67
N PRO A 122 -18.29 -10.22 -12.89
CA PRO A 122 -19.14 -9.28 -13.63
C PRO A 122 -20.29 -9.98 -14.35
N THR A 123 -21.42 -9.28 -14.49
CA THR A 123 -22.63 -9.73 -15.20
C THR A 123 -23.14 -8.61 -16.12
N GLY A 124 -23.71 -8.97 -17.28
CA GLY A 124 -24.14 -8.01 -18.31
C GLY A 124 -23.03 -7.68 -19.31
N ASP A 125 -23.28 -6.74 -20.23
CA ASP A 125 -22.26 -6.35 -21.22
C ASP A 125 -21.24 -5.37 -20.63
N VAL A 126 -20.06 -5.89 -20.28
CA VAL A 126 -18.91 -5.08 -19.86
C VAL A 126 -18.18 -4.41 -21.03
N SER A 127 -18.49 -4.75 -22.29
CA SER A 127 -17.78 -4.21 -23.47
C SER A 127 -17.98 -2.71 -23.65
N ALA A 128 -19.11 -2.18 -23.17
CA ALA A 128 -19.45 -0.76 -23.20
C ALA A 128 -18.91 0.05 -22.01
N VAL A 129 -18.25 -0.57 -21.02
CA VAL A 129 -17.76 0.11 -19.81
C VAL A 129 -16.63 1.08 -20.16
N ALA A 130 -16.77 2.33 -19.72
CA ALA A 130 -15.77 3.37 -19.95
C ALA A 130 -14.42 3.01 -19.31
N THR A 131 -13.35 3.09 -20.08
CA THR A 131 -11.98 3.02 -19.52
C THR A 131 -11.69 4.32 -18.76
N VAL A 132 -11.30 4.21 -17.50
CA VAL A 132 -10.97 5.32 -16.61
C VAL A 132 -9.47 5.34 -16.27
N THR A 133 -8.94 6.50 -15.92
CA THR A 133 -7.61 6.62 -15.31
C THR A 133 -7.70 6.42 -13.80
N ALA A 134 -6.62 5.92 -13.19
CA ALA A 134 -6.46 6.01 -11.74
C ALA A 134 -6.55 7.49 -11.29
N PRO A 135 -7.18 7.79 -10.14
CA PRO A 135 -6.96 9.05 -9.44
C PRO A 135 -5.46 9.18 -9.10
N PRO A 136 -4.95 10.38 -8.79
CA PRO A 136 -3.69 10.47 -8.07
C PRO A 136 -3.79 9.65 -6.77
N LEU A 137 -2.68 9.04 -6.34
CA LEU A 137 -2.58 8.52 -4.98
C LEU A 137 -2.97 9.63 -4.00
N PRO A 138 -3.68 9.32 -2.90
CA PRO A 138 -3.91 10.32 -1.88
C PRO A 138 -2.54 10.66 -1.30
N GLU A 139 -2.05 11.87 -1.60
CA GLU A 139 -0.88 12.40 -0.92
C GLU A 139 -1.15 12.35 0.59
N GLY A 140 -0.16 11.91 1.37
CA GLY A 140 -0.26 11.94 2.82
C GLY A 140 -0.65 13.35 3.26
N GLY A 141 -1.71 13.47 4.05
CA GLY A 141 -2.19 14.77 4.52
C GLY A 141 -1.06 15.54 5.21
N ALA A 142 -1.07 16.88 5.09
CA ALA A 142 0.01 17.80 5.48
C ALA A 142 0.89 17.27 6.64
N PRO A 143 2.23 17.19 6.49
CA PRO A 143 3.05 16.28 7.26
C PRO A 143 2.85 16.39 8.78
N GLN A 144 2.85 15.27 9.51
CA GLN A 144 2.69 15.35 10.97
C GLN A 144 3.87 16.09 11.60
N GLY A 145 3.62 16.94 12.61
CA GLY A 145 4.57 17.94 13.12
C GLY A 145 6.01 17.47 13.37
N VAL A 146 6.99 18.34 13.06
CA VAL A 146 8.41 18.00 13.06
C VAL A 146 8.98 17.92 14.49
N SER A 147 9.59 16.79 14.82
CA SER A 147 10.13 16.52 16.16
C SER A 147 11.64 16.75 16.19
N LEU A 148 12.09 17.86 16.77
CA LEU A 148 13.51 18.16 16.95
C LEU A 148 14.16 17.14 17.92
N GLN A 149 15.26 16.53 17.49
CA GLN A 149 15.97 15.48 18.23
C GLN A 149 17.18 16.02 18.98
N LYS A 150 17.90 16.98 18.38
CA LYS A 150 19.06 17.63 18.99
C LYS A 150 19.31 19.00 18.37
N TRP A 151 19.87 19.90 19.16
CA TRP A 151 20.41 21.16 18.69
C TRP A 151 21.64 21.54 19.51
N ASP A 152 22.60 22.19 18.88
CA ASP A 152 23.85 22.65 19.47
C ASP A 152 24.20 24.03 18.90
N ILE A 153 24.84 24.86 19.72
CA ILE A 153 25.48 26.12 19.29
C ILE A 153 26.89 26.19 19.89
N SER A 154 27.87 26.62 19.09
CA SER A 154 29.27 26.74 19.50
C SER A 154 29.84 28.09 19.08
N CYS A 155 30.03 28.96 20.07
CA CYS A 155 30.40 30.36 19.90
C CYS A 155 31.93 30.56 19.87
N ASN A 156 32.42 31.29 18.88
CA ASN A 156 33.76 31.84 18.82
C ASN A 156 33.67 33.37 19.03
N TYR A 157 34.08 33.83 20.21
CA TYR A 157 34.06 35.23 20.61
C TYR A 157 35.19 36.08 20.00
N GLU A 158 36.22 35.47 19.43
CA GLU A 158 37.30 36.17 18.71
C GLU A 158 36.84 36.59 17.31
N THR A 159 36.10 35.71 16.61
CA THR A 159 35.56 35.97 15.27
C THR A 159 34.11 36.44 15.27
N ASN A 160 33.44 36.46 16.43
CA ASN A 160 32.00 36.73 16.60
C ASN A 160 31.10 35.79 15.78
N GLN A 161 31.53 34.52 15.64
CA GLN A 161 30.82 33.50 14.86
C GLN A 161 30.21 32.45 15.78
N ALA A 162 28.99 31.99 15.45
CA ALA A 162 28.34 30.88 16.10
C ALA A 162 28.07 29.76 15.09
N ASN A 163 28.59 28.56 15.37
CA ASN A 163 28.30 27.36 14.60
C ASN A 163 27.07 26.70 15.20
N VAL A 164 25.99 26.62 14.42
CA VAL A 164 24.70 26.02 14.80
C VAL A 164 24.56 24.66 14.12
N ALA A 165 24.10 23.66 14.87
CA ALA A 165 23.70 22.36 14.34
C ALA A 165 22.31 21.99 14.86
N ILE A 166 21.44 21.47 13.98
CA ILE A 166 20.07 21.06 14.30
C ILE A 166 19.80 19.69 13.67
N ARG A 167 19.12 18.80 14.40
CA ARG A 167 18.64 17.51 13.92
C ARG A 167 17.19 17.28 14.31
N TRP A 168 16.43 16.65 13.42
CA TRP A 168 15.02 16.31 13.62
C TRP A 168 14.74 14.84 13.28
N ALA A 169 13.53 14.39 13.58
CA ALA A 169 13.01 13.13 13.08
C ALA A 169 12.50 13.36 11.64
N ASP A 170 12.98 12.50 10.74
CA ASP A 170 12.53 12.38 9.35
C ASP A 170 11.02 12.10 9.27
N LYS A 171 10.47 12.17 8.06
CA LYS A 171 9.08 11.83 7.74
C LYS A 171 9.07 10.90 6.52
N GLU A 172 7.90 10.38 6.19
CA GLU A 172 7.69 9.49 5.03
C GLU A 172 6.79 10.13 3.96
N ASP A 173 6.12 11.24 4.29
CA ASP A 173 5.11 11.93 3.47
C ASP A 173 5.56 13.33 2.99
N GLU A 174 6.79 13.76 3.27
CA GLU A 174 7.27 15.10 2.89
C GLU A 174 7.92 15.15 1.51
N THR A 175 7.76 16.27 0.81
CA THR A 175 8.56 16.64 -0.37
C THR A 175 9.89 17.27 0.03
N GLY A 176 9.95 17.91 1.20
CA GLY A 176 11.18 18.43 1.77
C GLY A 176 11.00 19.18 3.09
N TYR A 177 12.07 19.87 3.48
CA TYR A 177 12.14 20.66 4.71
C TYR A 177 12.57 22.10 4.44
N ARG A 178 11.94 23.07 5.11
CA ARG A 178 12.38 24.47 5.18
C ARG A 178 13.01 24.74 6.55
N VAL A 179 14.21 25.31 6.54
CA VAL A 179 14.86 25.82 7.75
C VAL A 179 14.48 27.28 7.90
N VAL A 180 13.88 27.64 9.03
CA VAL A 180 13.46 29.01 9.34
C VAL A 180 14.29 29.56 10.47
N ARG A 181 14.86 30.76 10.28
CA ARG A 181 15.64 31.49 11.27
C ARG A 181 15.04 32.89 11.45
N ASN A 182 14.66 33.24 12.68
CA ASN A 182 13.98 34.51 13.00
C ASN A 182 12.82 34.81 12.02
N ASP A 183 11.94 33.81 11.84
CA ASP A 183 10.78 33.81 10.94
C ASP A 183 11.05 33.90 9.42
N ILE A 184 12.31 33.99 9.00
CA ILE A 184 12.72 33.98 7.58
C ILE A 184 13.16 32.56 7.17
N VAL A 185 12.65 32.04 6.05
CA VAL A 185 13.18 30.79 5.44
C VAL A 185 14.59 31.07 4.91
N ILE A 186 15.59 30.33 5.40
CA ILE A 186 17.01 30.48 5.03
C ILE A 186 17.54 29.35 4.16
N ALA A 187 16.88 28.19 4.17
CA ALA A 187 17.21 27.05 3.31
C ALA A 187 15.95 26.22 3.04
N GLU A 188 15.88 25.63 1.84
CA GLU A 188 14.97 24.54 1.50
C GLU A 188 15.83 23.31 1.17
N LEU A 189 15.42 22.15 1.69
CA LEU A 189 16.14 20.89 1.68
C LEU A 189 15.20 19.81 1.10
N PRO A 190 15.71 18.82 0.35
CA PRO A 190 14.87 17.72 -0.15
C PRO A 190 14.36 16.83 0.98
N ALA A 191 13.41 15.95 0.66
CA ALA A 191 12.96 14.87 1.53
C ALA A 191 14.12 13.97 2.02
N ASN A 192 13.89 13.21 3.09
CA ASN A 192 14.86 12.31 3.73
C ASN A 192 16.10 13.04 4.31
N VAL A 193 15.98 14.33 4.64
CA VAL A 193 17.05 15.14 5.24
C VAL A 193 16.69 15.50 6.68
N ALA A 194 17.35 14.82 7.63
CA ALA A 194 17.10 14.96 9.06
C ALA A 194 18.04 15.92 9.83
N ALA A 195 18.84 16.75 9.13
CA ALA A 195 19.85 17.61 9.75
C ALA A 195 20.20 18.90 8.98
N PHE A 196 20.60 19.94 9.70
CA PHE A 196 21.12 21.21 9.16
C PHE A 196 22.27 21.75 10.00
N THR A 197 23.21 22.46 9.37
CA THR A 197 24.34 23.14 10.03
C THR A 197 24.69 24.46 9.33
N GLU A 198 24.96 25.52 10.08
CA GLU A 198 25.35 26.83 9.56
C GLU A 198 26.34 27.54 10.50
N THR A 199 27.22 28.39 9.96
CA THR A 199 27.99 29.37 10.72
C THR A 199 27.38 30.76 10.53
N ILE A 200 26.89 31.37 11.61
CA ILE A 200 26.31 32.73 11.61
C ILE A 200 27.21 33.70 12.36
N THR A 201 27.03 35.01 12.15
CA THR A 201 27.56 36.03 13.08
C THR A 201 26.60 36.20 14.25
N LEU A 202 27.09 36.11 15.48
CA LEU A 202 26.29 36.32 16.70
C LEU A 202 27.19 36.90 17.80
N LEU A 203 26.78 38.04 18.38
CA LEU A 203 27.53 38.74 19.43
C LEU A 203 27.17 38.21 20.84
N PRO A 204 28.01 38.44 21.87
CA PRO A 204 27.69 38.09 23.24
C PRO A 204 26.34 38.64 23.72
N GLY A 205 25.52 37.80 24.34
CA GLY A 205 24.17 38.13 24.80
C GLY A 205 23.09 38.15 23.70
N GLN A 206 23.42 37.81 22.44
CA GLN A 206 22.43 37.71 21.37
C GLN A 206 21.84 36.29 21.28
N THR A 207 20.57 36.23 20.91
CA THR A 207 19.87 34.96 20.65
C THR A 207 19.27 34.90 19.25
N VAL A 208 19.07 33.69 18.75
CA VAL A 208 18.55 33.38 17.42
C VAL A 208 17.53 32.24 17.52
N GLY A 209 16.34 32.48 16.97
CA GLY A 209 15.25 31.51 16.94
C GLY A 209 15.29 30.65 15.68
N TYR A 210 15.16 29.34 15.82
CA TYR A 210 15.04 28.40 14.70
C TYR A 210 13.77 27.53 14.81
N ARG A 211 13.14 27.24 13.67
CA ARG A 211 12.19 26.11 13.51
C ARG A 211 12.44 25.39 12.18
N ILE A 212 12.02 24.14 12.12
CA ILE A 212 12.03 23.33 10.90
C ILE A 212 10.58 23.14 10.45
N ILE A 213 10.30 23.25 9.16
CA ILE A 213 8.98 22.99 8.58
C ILE A 213 9.11 21.84 7.58
N ALA A 214 8.34 20.77 7.75
CA ALA A 214 8.15 19.76 6.70
C ALA A 214 7.03 20.21 5.76
N PHE A 215 7.17 20.00 4.46
CA PHE A 215 6.15 20.38 3.48
C PHE A 215 5.91 19.30 2.43
N ASN A 216 4.67 19.21 1.96
CA ASN A 216 4.26 18.50 0.74
C ASN A 216 3.14 19.31 0.04
N PRO A 217 2.61 18.90 -1.12
CA PRO A 217 1.59 19.71 -1.82
C PRO A 217 0.24 19.78 -1.07
N ALA A 218 -0.03 18.86 -0.13
CA ALA A 218 -1.16 18.91 0.79
C ALA A 218 -0.96 19.88 1.98
N GLY A 219 0.28 20.32 2.28
CA GLY A 219 0.56 21.43 3.19
C GLY A 219 1.88 21.37 3.97
N ASP A 220 2.04 22.34 4.89
CA ASP A 220 3.23 22.56 5.72
C ASP A 220 2.95 22.26 7.20
N ALA A 221 3.94 21.73 7.94
CA ALA A 221 3.89 21.61 9.39
C ALA A 221 5.23 21.92 10.08
N SER A 222 5.15 22.75 11.12
CA SER A 222 6.32 23.25 11.86
C SER A 222 6.73 22.37 13.04
N SER A 223 8.00 22.44 13.41
CA SER A 223 8.50 22.08 14.74
C SER A 223 8.11 23.14 15.78
N LYS A 224 8.36 22.84 17.06
CA LYS A 224 8.53 23.91 18.06
C LYS A 224 9.70 24.80 17.67
N THR A 225 9.61 26.10 17.96
CA THR A 225 10.75 27.02 17.87
C THR A 225 11.72 26.75 19.02
N ILE A 226 13.02 26.64 18.71
CA ILE A 226 14.12 26.68 19.69
C ILE A 226 14.79 28.04 19.64
N SER A 227 15.37 28.48 20.75
CA SER A 227 16.22 29.68 20.79
C SER A 227 17.62 29.27 21.26
N LEU A 228 18.63 29.73 20.53
CA LEU A 228 20.06 29.47 20.76
C LEU A 228 20.76 30.81 20.97
N GLY A 229 21.85 30.86 21.74
CA GLY A 229 22.54 32.13 22.02
C GLY A 229 24.04 32.00 22.30
N CYS A 230 24.70 33.16 22.25
CA CYS A 230 26.04 33.43 22.74
C CYS A 230 25.97 34.59 23.76
#